data_AF-A0A935G230-F1
#
_entry.id   AF-A0A935G230-F1
#
_cell.length_a   1.000
_cell.length_b   1.000
_cell.length_c   1.000
_cell.angle_alpha   90.00
_cell.angle_beta   90.00
_cell.angle_gamma   90.00
#
_symmetry.space_group_name_H-M   'P 1'
#
loop_
_entity.id
_entity.type
_entity.pdbx_description
1 polymer ?
#
loop_
_entity_poly.entity_id
_entity_poly.type
_entity_poly.pdbx_seq_one_letter_code
_entity_poly.pdbx_strand_id
1 'polypeptide(L)'
;MLVNMLEAKNNLSSLAATEREEGVILVRDGKPVAKIVPFTPAKVQPPGGWKGLVVASPDWDSPESNAEIAAMLEESAQRPL
;
A
#
# COMPACT_ATOMS: atom_id res chain seq x y z
N MET A 1 7.40 0.14 25.20
CA MET A 1 8.68 0.10 25.97
C MET A 1 9.52 1.32 25.61
N LEU A 2 10.23 1.93 26.58
CA LEU A 2 11.12 3.08 26.36
C LEU A 2 12.58 2.63 26.58
N VAL A 3 13.49 3.01 25.68
CA VAL A 3 14.91 2.63 25.73
C VAL A 3 15.78 3.84 25.39
N ASN A 4 16.90 4.00 26.09
CA ASN A 4 17.87 5.05 25.78
C ASN A 4 18.61 4.75 24.46
N MET A 5 18.93 5.77 23.67
CA MET A 5 19.75 5.62 22.45
C MET A 5 21.06 4.84 22.64
N LEU A 6 21.75 4.99 23.77
CA LEU A 6 22.99 4.23 24.02
C LEU A 6 22.72 2.73 24.16
N GLU A 7 21.70 2.37 24.93
CA GLU A 7 21.27 0.98 25.11
C GLU A 7 20.76 0.39 23.79
N ALA A 8 20.03 1.18 23.03
CA ALA A 8 19.51 0.77 21.73
C ALA A 8 20.61 0.47 20.71
N LYS A 9 21.70 1.25 20.70
CA LYS A 9 22.85 1.00 19.84
C LYS A 9 23.50 -0.36 20.12
N ASN A 10 23.63 -0.71 21.39
CA ASN A 10 24.30 -1.95 21.80
C ASN A 10 23.41 -3.19 21.65
N ASN A 11 22.08 -3.04 21.83
CA ASN A 11 21.12 -4.14 21.85
C ASN A 11 20.18 -4.16 20.65
N LEU A 12 20.53 -3.50 19.54
CA LEU A 12 19.64 -3.29 18.39
C LEU A 12 19.05 -4.60 17.86
N SER A 13 19.86 -5.65 17.72
CA SER A 13 19.42 -6.95 17.21
C SER A 13 18.35 -7.61 18.10
N SER A 14 18.50 -7.50 19.43
CA SER A 14 17.51 -8.03 20.39
C SER A 14 16.22 -7.20 20.38
N LEU A 15 16.36 -5.88 20.26
CA LEU A 15 15.20 -4.98 20.13
C LEU A 15 14.44 -5.22 18.83
N ALA A 16 15.13 -5.52 17.72
CA ALA A 16 14.52 -5.83 16.44
C ALA A 16 13.82 -7.21 16.43
N ALA A 17 14.36 -8.19 17.17
CA ALA A 17 13.73 -9.49 17.35
C ALA A 17 12.45 -9.43 18.20
N THR A 18 12.21 -8.30 18.88
CA THR A 18 11.01 -8.10 19.67
C THR A 18 9.85 -7.72 18.74
N GLU A 19 9.08 -8.72 18.29
CA GLU A 19 7.86 -8.52 17.48
C GLU A 19 6.67 -8.00 18.30
N ARG A 20 6.84 -6.89 18.99
CA ARG A 20 5.73 -6.21 19.68
C ARG A 20 5.04 -5.28 18.69
N GLU A 21 3.74 -5.45 18.53
CA GLU A 21 2.91 -4.54 17.72
C GLU A 21 2.99 -3.09 18.21
N GLU A 22 3.10 -2.90 19.52
CA GLU A 22 3.25 -1.57 20.13
C GLU A 22 4.62 -0.92 19.86
N GLY A 23 5.64 -1.69 19.48
CA GLY A 23 7.00 -1.24 19.21
C GLY A 23 7.80 -0.76 20.43
N VAL A 24 9.04 -0.34 20.17
CA VAL A 24 9.98 0.20 21.16
C VAL A 24 10.28 1.66 20.83
N ILE A 25 10.10 2.56 21.80
CA ILE A 25 10.39 3.99 21.65
C ILE A 25 11.82 4.26 22.10
N LEU A 26 12.61 4.87 21.22
CA LEU A 26 13.97 5.31 21.49
C LEU A 26 13.95 6.73 22.05
N VAL A 27 14.67 6.94 23.14
CA VAL A 27 14.70 8.19 23.90
C VAL A 27 16.12 8.75 23.91
N ARG A 28 16.25 10.06 23.71
CA ARG A 28 17.48 10.84 23.88
C ARG A 28 17.19 11.98 24.86
N ASP A 29 17.95 12.05 25.96
CA ASP A 29 17.82 13.09 26.99
C ASP A 29 16.37 13.25 27.51
N GLY A 30 15.70 12.13 27.77
CA GLY A 30 14.30 12.11 28.23
C GLY A 30 13.25 12.41 27.15
N LYS A 31 13.66 12.69 25.91
CA LYS A 31 12.75 12.98 24.79
C LYS A 31 12.65 11.80 23.82
N PRO A 32 11.45 11.35 23.43
CA PRO A 32 11.29 10.33 22.41
C PRO A 32 11.74 10.86 21.05
N VAL A 33 12.59 10.12 20.34
CA VAL A 33 13.18 10.54 19.06
C VAL A 33 12.88 9.59 17.90
N ALA A 34 12.63 8.31 18.18
CA ALA A 34 12.33 7.31 17.15
C ALA A 34 11.53 6.15 17.73
N LYS A 35 10.93 5.34 16.86
CA LYS A 35 10.21 4.13 17.24
C LYS A 35 10.64 2.98 16.34
N ILE A 36 11.00 1.85 16.94
CA ILE A 36 11.22 0.58 16.25
C ILE A 36 9.88 -0.14 16.22
N VAL A 37 9.40 -0.49 15.03
CA VAL A 37 8.17 -1.25 14.80
C VAL A 37 8.45 -2.38 13.81
N PRO A 38 7.69 -3.49 13.85
CA PRO A 38 7.77 -4.51 12.81
C PRO A 38 7.56 -3.90 11.42
N PHE A 39 8.41 -4.27 10.47
CA PHE A 39 8.27 -3.85 9.08
C PHE A 39 7.38 -4.86 8.35
N THR A 40 6.13 -4.49 8.10
CA THR A 40 5.22 -5.28 7.27
C THR A 40 5.30 -4.75 5.83
N PRO A 41 5.86 -5.50 4.87
CA PRO A 41 5.86 -5.07 3.48
C PRO A 41 4.42 -4.92 2.98
N ALA A 42 4.15 -3.86 2.22
CA ALA A 42 2.86 -3.69 1.58
C ALA A 42 2.61 -4.87 0.63
N LYS A 43 1.59 -5.69 0.93
CA LYS A 43 1.13 -6.72 0.02
C LYS A 43 0.26 -6.06 -1.05
N VAL A 44 0.78 -5.93 -2.26
CA VAL A 44 -0.06 -5.65 -3.42
C VAL A 44 -0.91 -6.88 -3.67
N GLN A 45 -2.24 -6.73 -3.59
CA GLN A 45 -3.15 -7.82 -3.92
C GLN A 45 -2.96 -8.19 -5.41
N PRO A 46 -2.96 -9.48 -5.76
CA PRO A 46 -2.90 -9.88 -7.15
C PRO A 46 -4.09 -9.27 -7.92
N PRO A 47 -3.91 -8.91 -9.21
CA PRO A 47 -5.01 -8.43 -10.02
C PRO A 47 -6.10 -9.50 -10.14
N GLY A 48 -7.34 -9.07 -10.41
CA GLY A 48 -8.46 -9.98 -10.59
C GLY A 48 -9.33 -10.20 -9.35
N GLY A 49 -9.33 -9.26 -8.38
CA GLY A 49 -10.25 -9.31 -7.23
C GLY A 49 -11.74 -9.35 -7.63
N TRP A 50 -12.08 -9.02 -8.87
CA TRP A 50 -13.44 -9.04 -9.42
C TRP A 50 -13.69 -10.25 -10.35
N LYS A 51 -12.71 -11.17 -10.49
CA LYS A 51 -12.83 -12.34 -11.36
C LYS A 51 -13.99 -13.23 -10.90
N GLY A 52 -14.97 -13.43 -11.78
CA GLY A 52 -16.16 -14.23 -11.48
C GLY A 52 -17.20 -13.54 -10.60
N LEU A 53 -16.98 -12.28 -10.21
CA LEU A 53 -17.96 -11.48 -9.47
C LEU A 53 -18.81 -10.57 -10.36
N VAL A 54 -18.44 -10.45 -11.64
CA VAL A 54 -19.16 -9.64 -12.65
C VAL A 54 -19.62 -10.54 -13.77
N VAL A 55 -20.89 -10.42 -14.13
CA VAL A 55 -21.45 -10.97 -15.36
C VAL A 55 -21.41 -9.87 -16.41
N ALA A 56 -20.58 -10.04 -17.44
CA ALA A 56 -20.59 -9.14 -18.58
C ALA A 56 -21.82 -9.43 -19.45
N SER A 57 -22.40 -8.38 -20.03
CA SER A 57 -23.47 -8.53 -21.03
C SER A 57 -22.94 -9.29 -22.24
N PRO A 58 -23.73 -10.15 -22.93
CA PRO A 58 -23.25 -10.95 -24.06
C PRO A 58 -22.64 -10.13 -25.22
N ASP A 59 -23.03 -8.88 -25.34
CA ASP A 59 -22.64 -7.91 -26.37
C ASP A 59 -21.51 -6.96 -25.93
N TRP A 60 -20.94 -7.16 -24.73
CA TRP A 60 -19.96 -6.23 -24.17
C TRP A 60 -18.73 -6.01 -25.06
N ASP A 61 -18.30 -7.04 -25.80
CA ASP A 61 -17.16 -7.02 -26.73
C ASP A 61 -17.62 -7.08 -28.19
N SER A 62 -18.83 -6.57 -28.46
CA SER A 62 -19.33 -6.47 -29.83
C SER A 62 -18.55 -5.41 -30.62
N PRO A 63 -18.39 -5.58 -31.95
CA PRO A 63 -17.80 -4.55 -32.80
C PRO A 63 -18.50 -3.19 -32.68
N GLU A 64 -19.82 -3.19 -32.49
CA GLU A 64 -20.64 -2.00 -32.35
C GLU A 64 -20.34 -1.25 -31.06
N SER A 65 -20.34 -1.94 -29.91
CA SER A 65 -19.99 -1.34 -28.61
C SER A 65 -18.57 -0.81 -28.61
N ASN A 66 -17.63 -1.56 -29.20
CA ASN A 66 -16.24 -1.13 -29.30
C ASN A 66 -16.06 0.11 -30.20
N ALA A 67 -16.81 0.20 -31.29
CA ALA A 67 -16.81 1.38 -32.16
C ALA A 67 -17.38 2.63 -31.47
N GLU A 68 -18.46 2.46 -30.70
CA GLU A 68 -19.06 3.55 -29.90
C GLU A 68 -18.07 4.06 -28.85
N ILE A 69 -17.45 3.15 -28.07
CA ILE A 69 -16.46 3.51 -27.05
C ILE A 69 -15.26 4.23 -27.68
N ALA A 70 -14.78 3.77 -28.84
CA ALA A 70 -13.68 4.41 -29.55
C ALA A 70 -14.03 5.84 -29.98
N ALA A 71 -15.24 6.07 -30.49
CA ALA A 71 -15.71 7.40 -30.86
C ALA A 71 -15.78 8.35 -29.64
N MET A 72 -16.29 7.86 -28.50
CA MET A 72 -16.35 8.64 -27.25
C MET A 72 -14.95 9.01 -26.74
N LEU A 73 -13.98 8.09 -26.86
CA LEU A 73 -12.60 8.33 -26.45
C LEU A 73 -11.94 9.42 -27.32
N GLU A 74 -12.11 9.33 -28.64
CA GLU A 74 -11.61 10.31 -29.60
C GLU A 74 -12.18 11.72 -29.34
N GLU A 75 -13.49 11.82 -29.07
CA GLU A 75 -14.15 13.09 -28.71
C GLU A 75 -13.56 13.69 -27.43
N SER A 76 -13.33 12.85 -26.41
CA SER A 76 -12.76 13.29 -25.13
C SER A 76 -11.34 13.85 -25.27
N ALA A 77 -10.54 13.31 -26.20
CA ALA A 77 -9.18 13.76 -26.45
C ALA A 77 -9.12 15.14 -27.12
N GLN A 78 -10.21 15.55 -27.78
CA GLN A 78 -10.31 16.83 -28.50
C GLN A 78 -10.89 17.96 -27.63
N ARG A 79 -11.38 17.66 -26.41
CA ARG A 79 -11.87 18.69 -25.49
C ARG A 79 -10.70 19.50 -24.91
N PRO A 80 -10.76 20.85 -24.94
CA PRO A 80 -9.81 21.66 -24.21
C PRO A 80 -10.00 21.46 -22.69
N LEU A 81 -8.87 21.47 -21.95
CA LEU A 81 -8.81 21.34 -20.49
C LEU A 81 -9.57 22.46 -19.76
#